data_AF-A0A1F5TS00-F1
#
_entry.id   AF-A0A1F5TS00-F1
#
_cell.length_a   1.000
_cell.length_b   1.000
_cell.length_c   1.000
_cell.angle_alpha   90.00
_cell.angle_beta   90.00
_cell.angle_gamma   90.00
#
_symmetry.space_group_name_H-M   'P 1'
#
loop_
_entity.id
_entity.type
_entity.pdbx_description
1 polymer ?
#
loop_
_entity_poly.entity_id
_entity_poly.type
_entity_poly.pdbx_seq_one_letter_code
_entity_poly.pdbx_strand_id
1 'polypeptide(L)' 'MIDFKRKKGENFEGFLRRFNKSLIKSRRLNEVRQRKFLQPKKNKNQQKEYALISMKMRAKKEYLKKIGKLKEEQNRW' A
#
# COMPACT_ATOMS: atom_id res chain seq x y z
N MET A 1 -8.01 5.32 -17.28
CA MET A 1 -8.49 6.60 -16.71
C MET A 1 -9.60 6.24 -15.75
N ILE A 2 -9.60 6.73 -14.51
CA ILE A 2 -10.67 6.38 -13.55
C ILE A 2 -11.61 7.57 -13.49
N ASP A 3 -12.70 7.48 -14.24
CA ASP A 3 -13.69 8.54 -14.26
C ASP A 3 -14.66 8.34 -13.11
N PHE A 4 -14.66 9.29 -12.17
CA PHE A 4 -15.57 9.29 -11.04
C PHE A 4 -16.68 10.30 -11.26
N LYS A 5 -17.87 9.80 -11.60
CA LYS A 5 -19.08 10.60 -11.63
C LYS A 5 -19.91 10.35 -10.37
N ARG A 6 -20.55 11.39 -9.87
CA ARG A 6 -21.51 11.30 -8.77
C ARG A 6 -22.73 10.52 -9.25
N LYS A 7 -23.21 9.57 -8.43
CA LYS A 7 -24.46 8.86 -8.74
C LYS A 7 -25.65 9.76 -8.41
N LYS A 8 -26.72 9.71 -9.22
CA LYS A 8 -27.95 10.45 -8.95
C LYS A 8 -28.54 9.97 -7.61
N GLY A 9 -28.80 10.89 -6.69
CA GLY A 9 -29.30 10.60 -5.34
C GLY A 9 -28.22 10.27 -4.29
N GLU A 10 -26.93 10.33 -4.61
CA GLU A 10 -25.85 10.09 -3.65
C GLU A 10 -25.50 11.34 -2.84
N ASN A 11 -25.33 11.23 -1.52
CA ASN A 11 -24.75 12.29 -0.68
C ASN A 11 -23.28 12.55 -1.07
N PHE A 12 -22.83 13.81 -1.04
CA PHE A 12 -21.47 14.20 -1.40
C PHE A 12 -20.39 13.43 -0.62
N GLU A 13 -20.59 13.22 0.68
CA GLU A 13 -19.64 12.47 1.51
C GLU A 13 -19.51 11.00 1.10
N GLY A 14 -20.62 10.39 0.66
CA GLY A 14 -20.63 9.03 0.12
C GLY A 14 -19.81 8.90 -1.15
N PHE A 15 -19.93 9.89 -2.03
CA PHE A 15 -19.10 10.00 -3.23
C PHE A 15 -17.62 10.18 -2.88
N LEU A 16 -17.29 11.10 -1.96
CA LEU A 16 -15.92 11.36 -1.54
C LEU A 16 -15.24 10.12 -0.92
N ARG A 17 -15.98 9.37 -0.10
CA ARG A 17 -15.50 8.10 0.46
C ARG A 17 -15.17 7.08 -0.63
N ARG A 18 -16.06 6.92 -1.61
CA ARG A 18 -15.84 6.03 -2.78
C ARG A 18 -14.62 6.47 -3.59
N PHE A 19 -14.50 7.77 -3.85
CA PHE A 19 -13.38 8.35 -4.55
C PHE A 19 -12.06 8.03 -3.84
N ASN A 20 -11.96 8.32 -2.55
CA ASN A 20 -10.77 8.05 -1.74
C ASN A 20 -10.43 6.55 -1.71
N LYS A 21 -11.41 5.68 -1.45
CA LYS A 21 -11.21 4.21 -1.44
C LYS A 21 -10.69 3.72 -2.81
N SER A 22 -11.25 4.23 -3.89
CA SER A 22 -10.85 3.83 -5.24
C SER A 22 -9.50 4.39 -5.65
N LEU A 23 -9.13 5.61 -5.22
CA LEU A 23 -7.79 6.16 -5.41
C LEU A 23 -6.74 5.29 -4.71
N ILE A 24 -6.97 4.92 -3.46
CA ILE A 24 -6.06 4.05 -2.70
C ILE A 24 -5.93 2.68 -3.37
N LYS A 25 -7.07 2.07 -3.76
CA LYS A 25 -7.08 0.77 -4.46
C LYS A 25 -6.32 0.83 -5.79
N SER A 26 -6.42 1.93 -6.51
CA SER A 26 -5.74 2.10 -7.81
C SER A 26 -4.22 2.18 -7.71
N ARG A 27 -3.66 2.50 -6.54
CA ARG A 27 -2.22 2.73 -6.28
C ARG A 27 -1.54 3.77 -7.20
N ARG A 28 -2.29 4.48 -8.05
CA ARG A 28 -1.75 5.48 -9.00
C ARG A 28 -0.95 6.58 -8.31
N LEU A 29 -1.41 7.05 -7.16
CA LEU A 29 -0.70 8.05 -6.38
C LEU A 29 0.69 7.56 -5.94
N ASN A 30 0.78 6.28 -5.53
CA ASN A 30 2.04 5.68 -5.12
C ASN A 30 2.96 5.45 -6.33
N GLU A 31 2.42 5.03 -7.47
CA GLU A 31 3.18 4.87 -8.71
C GLU A 31 3.78 6.20 -9.18
N VAL A 32 2.98 7.28 -9.17
CA VAL A 32 3.45 8.63 -9.52
C VAL A 32 4.54 9.09 -8.56
N ARG A 33 4.37 8.89 -7.25
CA ARG A 33 5.40 9.22 -6.25
C ARG A 33 6.69 8.42 -6.45
N GLN A 34 6.58 7.14 -6.78
CA GLN A 34 7.73 6.28 -7.05
C GLN A 34 8.48 6.70 -8.32
N ARG A 35 7.76 7.07 -9.38
CA ARG A 35 8.32 7.47 -10.67
C ARG A 35 8.71 8.94 -10.76
N LYS A 36 8.41 9.75 -9.74
CA LYS A 36 8.71 11.20 -9.71
C LYS A 36 10.20 11.50 -9.97
N PHE A 37 11.08 10.60 -9.56
CA PHE A 37 12.52 10.74 -9.71
C PHE A 37 13.11 9.50 -10.40
N LEU A 38 14.21 9.69 -11.14
CA LEU A 38 14.97 8.58 -11.70
C LEU A 38 15.56 7.74 -10.56
N GLN A 39 15.14 6.48 -10.47
CA GLN A 39 15.68 5.52 -9.51
C GLN A 39 16.71 4.63 -10.21
N PRO A 40 18.00 4.65 -9.81
CA PRO A 40 19.00 3.76 -10.39
C PRO A 40 18.70 2.29 -10.03
N LYS A 41 19.14 1.36 -10.89
CA LYS A 41 19.02 -0.07 -10.60
C LYS A 41 19.89 -0.41 -9.37
N LYS A 42 19.35 -1.25 -8.48
CA LYS A 42 20.10 -1.73 -7.31
C LYS A 42 21.29 -2.57 -7.75
N ASN A 43 22.46 -2.33 -7.15
CA ASN A 43 23.64 -3.17 -7.35
C ASN A 43 23.50 -4.52 -6.59
N LYS A 44 24.39 -5.49 -6.85
CA LYS A 44 24.31 -6.83 -6.23
C LYS A 44 24.35 -6.79 -4.69
N ASN A 45 25.15 -5.91 -4.11
CA ASN A 45 25.27 -5.77 -2.65
C ASN A 45 23.97 -5.21 -2.04
N GLN A 46 23.41 -4.16 -2.61
CA GLN A 46 22.13 -3.57 -2.19
C GLN A 46 20.97 -4.56 -2.33
N GLN A 47 20.98 -5.41 -3.36
CA GLN A 47 20.01 -6.49 -3.51
C GLN A 47 20.14 -7.52 -2.38
N LYS A 48 21.37 -7.93 -2.05
CA LYS A 48 21.64 -8.87 -0.95
C LYS A 48 21.21 -8.30 0.40
N GLU A 49 21.60 -7.06 0.70
CA GLU A 49 21.20 -6.38 1.95
C GLU A 49 19.69 -6.27 2.06
N TYR A 50 19.02 -5.85 0.98
CA TYR A 50 17.57 -5.77 0.94
C TYR A 50 16.90 -7.12 1.23
N ALA A 51 17.41 -8.20 0.64
CA ALA A 51 16.90 -9.56 0.89
C ALA A 51 17.05 -9.98 2.35
N LEU A 52 18.24 -9.75 2.94
CA LEU A 52 18.50 -10.07 4.36
C LEU A 52 17.59 -9.29 5.31
N ILE A 53 17.39 -7.99 5.06
CA ILE A 53 16.49 -7.15 5.85
C ILE A 53 15.05 -7.65 5.70
N SER A 54 14.62 -7.95 4.47
CA SER A 54 13.27 -8.46 4.20
C SER A 54 13.00 -9.78 4.94
N MET A 55 13.95 -10.70 4.95
CA MET A 55 13.86 -11.96 5.69
C MET A 55 13.73 -11.73 7.20
N LYS A 56 14.56 -10.86 7.79
CA LYS A 56 14.49 -10.52 9.21
C LYS A 56 13.14 -9.91 9.59
N MET A 57 12.64 -8.99 8.76
CA MET A 57 11.34 -8.34 8.99
C MET A 57 10.19 -9.34 8.90
N ARG A 58 10.24 -10.29 7.95
CA ARG A 58 9.26 -11.36 7.83
C ARG A 58 9.26 -12.26 9.06
N ALA A 59 10.43 -12.73 9.49
CA ALA A 59 10.56 -13.58 10.69
C ALA A 59 10.05 -12.87 11.95
N LYS A 60 10.39 -11.59 12.12
CA LYS A 60 9.87 -10.76 13.23
C LYS A 60 8.35 -10.64 13.17
N LYS A 61 7.78 -10.40 11.98
CA LYS A 61 6.32 -10.30 11.80
C LYS A 61 5.61 -11.62 12.14
N GLU A 62 6.16 -12.76 11.70
CA GLU A 62 5.63 -14.09 12.02
C GLU A 62 5.69 -14.38 13.52
N TYR A 63 6.79 -14.03 14.19
CA TYR A 63 6.91 -14.14 15.64
C TYR A 63 5.88 -13.28 16.36
N LEU A 64 5.75 -12.00 15.99
CA LEU A 64 4.77 -11.08 16.57
C LEU A 64 3.33 -11.55 16.37
N LYS A 65 3.05 -12.21 15.23
CA LYS A 65 1.75 -12.85 14.95
C LYS A 65 1.51 -14.03 15.91
N LYS A 66 2.50 -14.90 16.13
CA LYS A 66 2.38 -16.07 17.02
C LYS A 66 2.07 -15.67 18.47
N ILE A 67 2.69 -14.59 18.96
CA ILE A 67 2.48 -14.10 20.33
C ILE A 67 1.26 -13.19 20.49
N GLY A 68 0.44 -13.02 19.45
CA GLY A 68 -0.77 -12.18 19.47
C GLY A 68 -0.53 -10.67 19.61
N LYS A 69 0.72 -10.20 19.55
CA LYS A 69 1.07 -8.77 19.63
C LYS A 69 0.93 -8.05 18.29
N LEU A 70 0.85 -8.78 17.19
CA LEU A 70 0.45 -8.22 15.92
C LEU A 70 -1.08 -8.09 15.95
N LYS A 71 -1.58 -6.85 16.04
CA LYS A 71 -3.00 -6.57 15.80
C LYS A 71 -3.33 -7.22 14.46
N GLU A 72 -4.20 -8.23 14.46
CA GLU A 72 -4.81 -8.67 13.21
C GLU A 72 -5.51 -7.44 12.68
N GLU A 73 -4.96 -6.84 11.62
CA GLU A 73 -5.71 -5.87 10.85
C GLU A 73 -6.91 -6.65 10.32
N GLN A 74 -8.03 -6.61 11.06
CA GLN A 74 -9.35 -6.86 10.48
C GLN A 74 -9.32 -6.07 9.19
N ASN A 75 -9.40 -6.79 8.09
CA ASN A 75 -9.23 -6.30 6.74
C ASN A 75 -10.35 -5.26 6.49
N ARG A 76 -10.19 -4.05 7.02
CA ARG A 76 -11.14 -2.94 6.91
C ARG A 76 -10.88 -2.26 5.59
N TRP A 77 -11.19 -3.01 4.53
CA TRP A 77 -11.23 -2.50 3.17
C TRP A 77 -12.65 -2.54 2.65
#